data_AF-A0A0M3B0S3-F1
#
_entry.id   AF-A0A0M3B0S3-F1
#
_cell.length_a   1.000
_cell.length_b   1.000
_cell.length_c   1.000
_cell.angle_alpha   90.00
_cell.angle_beta   90.00
_cell.angle_gamma   90.00
#
_symmetry.space_group_name_H-M   'P 1'
#
loop_
_entity.id
_entity.type
_entity.pdbx_description
1 polymer ?
#
loop_
_entity_poly.entity_id
_entity_poly.type
_entity_poly.pdbx_seq_one_letter_code
_entity_poly.pdbx_strand_id
1 'polypeptide(L)'
;METELANHLLTLSERFCAARELGEATVGRLCAADGRFFSRIREGKTFTAKKYDEVVAWFSSNWPEKADWPESVMRPVPTESAA
;
A
#
# COMPACT_ATOMS: atom_id res chain seq x y z
N MET A 1 -1.75 -16.93 -0.41
CA MET A 1 -1.66 -16.24 0.89
C MET A 1 -0.70 -15.05 0.83
N GLU A 2 0.63 -15.20 0.81
CA GLU A 2 1.54 -14.01 0.75
C GLU A 2 1.47 -13.22 -0.58
N THR A 3 1.17 -13.90 -1.69
CA THR A 3 1.03 -13.27 -3.01
C THR A 3 -0.20 -12.35 -3.11
N GLU A 4 -1.25 -12.60 -2.32
CA GLU A 4 -2.46 -11.77 -2.34
C GLU A 4 -2.21 -10.41 -1.70
N LEU A 5 -1.58 -10.37 -0.52
CA LEU A 5 -1.18 -9.13 0.15
C LEU A 5 -0.22 -8.30 -0.72
N ALA A 6 0.71 -8.97 -1.39
CA ALA A 6 1.59 -8.35 -2.38
C ALA A 6 0.82 -7.70 -3.52
N ASN A 7 -0.15 -8.42 -4.09
CA ASN A 7 -0.98 -7.94 -5.18
C ASN A 7 -1.87 -6.75 -4.75
N HIS A 8 -2.36 -6.76 -3.51
CA HIS A 8 -3.12 -5.65 -2.90
C HIS A 8 -2.29 -4.36 -2.90
N LEU A 9 -1.04 -4.43 -2.46
CA LEU A 9 -0.15 -3.27 -2.40
C LEU A 9 0.18 -2.73 -3.79
N LEU A 10 0.45 -3.61 -4.76
CA LEU A 10 0.69 -3.23 -6.16
C LEU A 10 -0.55 -2.57 -6.77
N THR A 11 -1.74 -3.12 -6.55
CA THR A 11 -3.01 -2.55 -7.04
C THR A 11 -3.27 -1.16 -6.45
N LEU A 12 -3.02 -0.99 -5.15
CA LEU A 12 -3.13 0.31 -4.49
C LEU A 12 -2.11 1.31 -5.07
N SER A 13 -0.86 0.90 -5.24
CA SER A 13 0.18 1.79 -5.76
C SER A 13 -0.11 2.22 -7.19
N GLU A 14 -0.54 1.30 -8.06
CA GLU A 14 -0.90 1.62 -9.45
C GLU A 14 -2.06 2.63 -9.51
N ARG A 15 -3.14 2.40 -8.75
CA ARG A 15 -4.28 3.33 -8.69
C ARG A 15 -3.87 4.70 -8.14
N PHE A 16 -3.08 4.71 -7.08
CA PHE A 16 -2.61 5.95 -6.48
C PHE A 16 -1.67 6.72 -7.42
N CYS A 17 -0.73 6.03 -8.07
CA CYS A 17 0.14 6.60 -9.10
C CYS A 17 -0.66 7.20 -10.23
N ALA A 18 -1.68 6.49 -10.74
CA ALA A 18 -2.53 6.98 -11.81
C ALA A 18 -3.33 8.23 -11.40
N ALA A 19 -3.85 8.28 -10.18
CA ALA A 19 -4.66 9.39 -9.70
C ALA A 19 -3.86 10.62 -9.23
N ARG A 20 -2.62 10.42 -8.77
CA ARG A 20 -1.72 11.50 -8.32
C ARG A 20 -0.66 11.87 -9.37
N GLU A 21 -0.58 11.13 -10.47
CA GLU A 21 0.45 11.23 -11.50
C GLU A 21 1.88 11.14 -10.90
N LEU A 22 2.04 10.26 -9.91
CA LEU A 22 3.32 10.01 -9.23
C LEU A 22 3.95 8.69 -9.70
N GLY A 23 5.25 8.51 -9.46
CA GLY A 23 5.94 7.23 -9.70
C GLY A 23 5.91 6.30 -8.48
N GLU A 24 5.87 4.99 -8.71
CA GLU A 24 5.85 3.96 -7.65
C GLU A 24 7.02 4.10 -6.68
N ALA A 25 8.20 4.51 -7.18
CA ALA A 25 9.39 4.76 -6.36
C ALA A 25 9.19 5.91 -5.37
N THR A 26 8.48 6.97 -5.78
CA THR A 26 8.13 8.10 -4.90
C THR A 26 7.14 7.66 -3.85
N VAL A 27 6.08 6.94 -4.25
CA VAL A 27 5.06 6.43 -3.32
C VAL A 27 5.69 5.48 -2.30
N GLY A 28 6.54 4.55 -2.74
CA GLY A 28 7.23 3.60 -1.85
C GLY A 28 8.14 4.29 -0.84
N ARG A 29 8.81 5.36 -1.26
CA ARG A 29 9.62 6.19 -0.36
C ARG A 29 8.76 6.99 0.63
N LEU A 30 7.55 7.41 0.25
CA LEU A 30 6.64 8.15 1.13
C LEU A 30 5.95 7.23 2.15
N CYS A 31 5.46 6.06 1.72
CA CYS A 31 4.69 5.16 2.57
C CYS A 31 5.56 4.18 3.37
N ALA A 32 6.63 3.65 2.77
CA ALA A 32 7.45 2.60 3.36
C ALA A 32 8.84 3.09 3.77
N ALA A 33 9.18 4.36 3.51
CA ALA A 33 10.55 4.90 3.56
C ALA A 33 11.55 4.13 2.66
N ASP A 34 11.05 3.32 1.74
CA ASP A 34 11.85 2.40 0.93
C ASP A 34 11.28 2.38 -0.49
N GLY A 35 11.97 3.04 -1.42
CA GLY A 35 11.57 3.10 -2.83
C GLY A 35 11.67 1.76 -3.57
N ARG A 36 12.34 0.75 -2.98
CA ARG A 36 12.40 -0.63 -3.51
C ARG A 36 11.38 -1.55 -2.87
N PHE A 37 10.49 -1.03 -2.02
CA PHE A 37 9.47 -1.83 -1.34
C PHE A 37 8.60 -2.59 -2.35
N PHE A 38 8.03 -1.90 -3.34
CA PHE A 38 7.21 -2.53 -4.38
C PHE A 38 8.00 -3.50 -5.26
N SER A 39 9.26 -3.19 -5.61
CA SER A 39 10.13 -4.15 -6.31
C SER A 39 10.33 -5.43 -5.51
N ARG A 40 10.62 -5.33 -4.21
CA ARG A 40 10.80 -6.51 -3.34
C ARG A 40 9.52 -7.34 -3.26
N ILE A 41 8.37 -6.69 -3.18
CA ILE A 41 7.07 -7.37 -3.19
C ILE A 41 6.88 -8.15 -4.49
N ARG A 42 7.26 -7.55 -5.62
CA ARG A 42 7.21 -8.19 -6.95
C ARG A 42 8.21 -9.35 -7.09
N GLU A 43 9.33 -9.29 -6.38
CA GLU A 43 10.30 -10.39 -6.25
C GLU A 43 9.80 -11.51 -5.32
N GLY A 44 8.66 -11.35 -4.63
CA GLY A 44 8.11 -12.35 -3.70
C GLY A 44 8.76 -12.31 -2.32
N LYS A 45 9.37 -11.18 -1.93
CA LYS A 45 9.94 -11.04 -0.59
C LYS A 45 8.85 -10.95 0.47
N THR A 46 9.08 -11.65 1.58
CA THR A 46 8.24 -11.57 2.77
C THR A 46 8.32 -10.20 3.43
N PHE A 47 7.17 -9.72 3.89
CA PHE A 47 7.06 -8.54 4.74
C PHE A 47 6.25 -8.90 5.97
N THR A 48 6.47 -8.15 7.05
CA THR A 48 5.70 -8.33 8.28
C THR A 48 4.32 -7.71 8.12
N ALA A 49 3.32 -8.31 8.79
CA ALA A 49 1.95 -7.76 8.83
C ALA A 49 1.94 -6.30 9.31
N LYS A 50 2.83 -5.94 10.25
CA LYS A 50 3.03 -4.56 10.71
C LYS A 50 3.42 -3.62 9.56
N LYS A 51 4.34 -4.03 8.68
CA LYS A 51 4.78 -3.19 7.55
C LYS A 51 3.68 -3.04 6.51
N TYR A 52 2.89 -4.09 6.29
CA TYR A 52 1.71 -4.03 5.45
C TYR A 52 0.72 -2.99 6.00
N ASP A 53 0.38 -3.09 7.28
CA ASP A 53 -0.57 -2.19 7.94
C ASP A 53 -0.13 -0.72 7.87
N GLU A 54 1.15 -0.42 8.17
CA GLU A 54 1.71 0.94 8.06
C GLU A 54 1.56 1.52 6.64
N VAL A 55 1.84 0.71 5.61
CA VAL A 55 1.76 1.16 4.23
C VAL A 55 0.32 1.39 3.81
N VAL A 56 -0.59 0.46 4.13
CA VAL A 56 -2.01 0.61 3.76
C VAL A 56 -2.67 1.73 4.56
N ALA A 57 -2.31 1.94 5.82
CA ALA A 57 -2.77 3.08 6.63
C ALA A 57 -2.32 4.43 6.04
N TRP A 58 -1.09 4.49 5.54
CA TRP A 58 -0.60 5.67 4.81
C TRP A 58 -1.41 5.91 3.54
N PHE A 59 -1.65 4.86 2.74
CA PHE A 59 -2.50 4.95 1.55
C PHE A 59 -3.90 5.45 1.91
N SER A 60 -4.52 4.89 2.96
CA SER A 60 -5.86 5.28 3.42
C SER A 60 -5.94 6.75 3.82
N SER A 61 -4.87 7.28 4.42
CA SER A 61 -4.79 8.68 4.86
C SER A 61 -4.44 9.65 3.73
N ASN A 62 -3.65 9.20 2.76
CA ASN A 62 -3.23 10.04 1.61
C ASN A 62 -4.08 9.81 0.35
N TRP A 63 -5.08 8.92 0.41
CA TRP A 63 -5.82 8.46 -0.75
C TRP A 63 -6.45 9.64 -1.50
N PRO A 64 -6.24 9.77 -2.82
CA PRO A 64 -6.85 10.84 -3.58
C PRO A 64 -8.35 10.61 -3.70
N GLU A 65 -9.13 11.67 -3.50
CA GLU A 65 -10.60 11.66 -3.62
C GLU A 65 -11.07 11.28 -5.04
N LYS A 66 -10.18 11.45 -6.02
CA LYS A 66 -10.41 11.12 -7.43
C LYS A 66 -10.22 9.64 -7.75
N ALA A 67 -9.71 8.84 -6.81
CA ALA A 67 -9.49 7.41 -7.00
C ALA A 67 -10.42 6.57 -6.14
N ASP A 68 -10.94 5.51 -6.75
CA ASP A 68 -11.73 4.53 -6.03
C ASP A 68 -10.83 3.52 -5.29
N TRP A 69 -11.15 3.26 -4.02
CA TRP A 69 -10.41 2.30 -3.22
C TRP A 69 -10.69 0.88 -3.73
N PRO A 70 -9.67 0.09 -4.08
CA PRO A 70 -9.88 -1.24 -4.65
C PRO A 70 -10.55 -2.17 -3.64
N GLU A 71 -11.65 -2.82 -4.05
CA GLU A 71 -12.43 -3.76 -3.24
C GLU A 71 -11.63 -4.98 -2.82
N SER A 72 -10.64 -5.38 -3.63
CA SER A 72 -9.71 -6.45 -3.29
C SER A 72 -8.93 -6.14 -2.00
N VAL A 73 -8.73 -4.87 -1.66
CA VAL A 73 -7.98 -4.49 -0.48
C VAL A 73 -8.93 -3.99 0.59
N MET A 74 -9.06 -4.75 1.68
CA MET A 74 -9.78 -4.28 2.85
C MET A 74 -9.10 -3.00 3.36
N ARG A 75 -9.82 -1.88 3.29
CA ARG A 75 -9.35 -0.61 3.84
C ARG A 75 -9.11 -0.82 5.34
N PRO A 76 -7.91 -0.61 5.86
CA PRO A 76 -7.63 -0.78 7.27
C PRO A 76 -8.50 0.24 7.99
N VAL A 77 -9.48 -0.26 8.73
CA VAL A 77 -10.07 0.53 9.80
C VAL A 77 -8.93 0.75 10.79
N PRO A 78 -8.65 2.00 11.21
CA PRO A 78 -7.70 2.21 12.28
C PRO A 78 -8.20 1.33 13.43
N THR A 79 -7.43 0.29 13.74
CA THR A 79 -7.74 -0.54 14.91
C THR A 79 -7.55 0.39 16.07
N GLU A 80 -8.68 0.90 16.56
CA GLU A 80 -8.83 1.44 17.89
C GLU A 80 -8.07 0.48 18.79
N SER A 81 -6.96 0.98 19.31
CA SER A 81 -6.04 0.25 20.16
C SER A 81 -6.87 -0.49 21.20
N ALA A 82 -6.75 -1.82 21.23
CA ALA A 82 -7.19 -2.60 22.36
C ALA A 82 -6.58 -1.98 23.63
N ALA A 83 -7.43 -1.49 24.53
CA ALA A 83 -7.12 -1.14 25.91
C ALA A 83 -8.37 -1.39 26.76
#